data_AF-A0A962E8B0-F1
#
_entry.id   AF-A0A962E8B0-F1
#
_cell.length_a   1.000
_cell.length_b   1.000
_cell.length_c   1.000
_cell.angle_alpha   90.00
_cell.angle_beta   90.00
_cell.angle_gamma   90.00
#
_symmetry.space_group_name_H-M   'P 1'
#
loop_
_entity.id
_entity.type
_entity.pdbx_description
1 polymer ?
#
loop_
_entity_poly.entity_id
_entity_poly.type
_entity_poly.pdbx_seq_one_letter_code
_entity_poly.pdbx_strand_id
1 'polypeptide(L)' 'GGIMCQPSCSGDFMEGTVLTLLASPNGDSRFQGWGGDCAFAGNNPSCQLTVSSDRTLSAAFGLTVDPVFADDFE' A
#
# COMPACT_ATOMS: atom_id res chain seq x y z
N GLY A 1 16.41 4.94 3.79
CA GLY A 1 15.50 4.55 4.88
C GLY A 1 14.12 4.44 4.28
N GLY A 2 13.46 3.29 4.41
CA GLY A 2 12.07 3.12 3.97
C GLY A 2 11.11 3.43 5.11
N ILE A 3 9.93 3.96 4.79
CA ILE A 3 8.82 4.00 5.75
C ILE A 3 8.02 2.71 5.59
N MET A 4 7.88 1.96 6.69
CA MET A 4 6.92 0.86 6.79
C MET A 4 5.61 1.44 7.33
N CYS A 5 4.62 1.62 6.46
CA CYS A 5 3.33 2.19 6.86
C CYS A 5 2.25 1.17 7.13
N GLN A 6 1.58 1.36 8.27
CA GLN A 6 0.30 0.75 8.61
C GLN A 6 -0.60 1.84 9.20
N PRO A 7 -1.89 1.90 8.86
CA PRO A 7 -2.48 2.16 7.54
C PRO A 7 -2.27 3.61 7.03
N SER A 8 -1.72 4.50 7.85
CA SER A 8 -1.40 5.88 7.48
C SER A 8 -0.12 6.30 8.18
N CYS A 9 0.91 6.71 7.44
CA CYS A 9 1.97 7.52 8.02
C CYS A 9 2.20 8.75 7.17
N SER A 10 2.56 9.81 7.88
CA SER A 10 3.18 10.99 7.33
C SER A 10 4.63 10.99 7.79
N GLY A 11 5.52 11.47 6.93
CA GLY A 11 6.92 11.69 7.25
C GLY A 11 7.42 12.87 6.43
N ASP A 12 8.17 13.75 7.07
CA ASP A 12 8.84 14.85 6.40
C ASP A 12 10.11 14.34 5.73
N PHE A 13 10.23 14.61 4.43
CA PHE A 13 11.39 14.20 3.63
C PHE A 13 11.93 15.40 2.88
N MET A 14 13.26 15.45 2.74
CA MET A 14 13.91 16.48 1.94
C MET A 14 13.61 16.28 0.46
N GLU A 15 13.52 17.38 -0.28
CA GLU A 15 13.40 17.34 -1.73
C GLU A 15 14.57 16.56 -2.35
N GLY A 16 14.27 15.74 -3.36
CA GLY A 16 15.22 14.82 -4.00
C GLY A 16 15.39 13.49 -3.28
N THR A 17 14.74 13.29 -2.12
CA THR A 17 14.76 11.99 -1.43
C THR A 17 14.02 10.95 -2.26
N VAL A 18 14.68 9.83 -2.54
CA VAL A 18 14.06 8.67 -3.16
C VAL A 18 13.47 7.78 -2.07
N LEU A 19 12.16 7.59 -2.11
CA LEU A 19 11.42 6.72 -1.21
C LEU A 19 10.99 5.46 -1.93
N THR A 20 11.27 4.33 -1.28
CA THR A 20 10.72 3.04 -1.68
C THR A 20 9.68 2.65 -0.66
N LEU A 21 8.42 2.62 -1.09
CA LEU A 21 7.26 2.20 -0.33
C LEU A 21 6.96 0.75 -0.66
N LEU A 22 6.71 -0.05 0.38
CA LEU A 22 6.32 -1.44 0.24
C LEU A 22 4.97 -1.65 0.93
N ALA A 23 3.96 -2.00 0.16
CA ALA A 23 2.67 -2.42 0.69
C ALA A 23 2.79 -3.85 1.19
N SER A 24 2.79 -4.01 2.51
CA SER A 24 2.72 -5.32 3.16
C SER A 24 1.29 -5.54 3.64
N PRO A 25 0.52 -6.43 2.99
CA PRO A 25 -0.78 -6.82 3.52
C PRO A 25 -0.61 -7.61 4.82
N ASN A 26 -1.52 -7.38 5.77
CA ASN A 26 -1.53 -8.09 7.05
C ASN A 26 -2.76 -9.01 7.16
N GLY A 27 -2.60 -10.17 7.80
CA GLY A 27 -3.70 -11.12 8.03
C GLY A 27 -4.38 -11.55 6.73
N ASP A 28 -5.70 -11.56 6.74
CA ASP A 28 -6.56 -11.94 5.60
C ASP A 28 -6.81 -10.76 4.65
N SER A 29 -5.78 -9.96 4.37
CA SER A 29 -5.87 -8.89 3.39
C SER A 29 -4.94 -9.15 2.20
N ARG A 30 -5.35 -8.68 1.03
CA ARG A 30 -4.56 -8.70 -0.19
C ARG A 30 -4.41 -7.29 -0.71
N PHE A 31 -3.18 -6.94 -1.08
CA PHE A 31 -2.91 -5.70 -1.78
C PHE A 31 -3.64 -5.68 -3.12
N GLN A 32 -4.50 -4.68 -3.32
CA GLN A 32 -5.29 -4.49 -4.54
C GLN A 32 -4.65 -3.49 -5.49
N GLY A 33 -3.80 -2.59 -4.99
CA GLY A 33 -3.07 -1.65 -5.84
C GLY A 33 -2.79 -0.31 -5.16
N TRP A 34 -1.91 0.47 -5.79
CA TRP A 34 -1.59 1.83 -5.41
C TRP A 34 -2.49 2.84 -6.13
N GLY A 35 -2.77 3.95 -5.45
CA GLY A 35 -3.42 5.14 -5.98
C GLY A 35 -2.57 6.41 -5.78
N GLY A 36 -3.03 7.52 -6.33
CA GLY A 36 -2.35 8.82 -6.26
C GLY A 36 -1.00 8.79 -6.98
N ASP A 37 0.03 9.31 -6.35
CA ASP A 37 1.39 9.37 -6.90
C ASP A 37 2.01 8.00 -7.22
N CYS A 38 1.53 6.93 -6.59
CA CYS A 38 1.97 5.56 -6.87
C CYS A 38 1.05 4.80 -7.83
N ALA A 39 0.04 5.45 -8.44
CA ALA A 39 -0.89 4.77 -9.34
C ALA A 39 -0.20 4.09 -10.54
N PHE A 40 0.97 4.61 -10.98
CA PHE A 40 1.77 4.00 -12.04
C PHE A 40 2.32 2.61 -11.67
N ALA A 41 2.49 2.33 -10.37
CA ALA A 41 2.92 1.03 -9.89
C ALA A 41 1.79 -0.01 -9.95
N GLY A 42 0.52 0.42 -10.03
CA GLY A 42 -0.65 -0.44 -10.14
C GLY A 42 -0.68 -1.51 -9.04
N ASN A 43 -0.63 -2.78 -9.45
CA ASN A 43 -0.67 -3.93 -8.54
C ASN A 43 0.71 -4.33 -7.98
N ASN A 44 1.77 -3.60 -8.32
CA ASN A 44 3.09 -3.85 -7.77
C ASN A 44 3.14 -3.34 -6.32
N PRO A 45 3.38 -4.20 -5.30
CA PRO A 45 3.43 -3.77 -3.91
C PRO A 45 4.61 -2.82 -3.62
N SER A 46 5.62 -2.78 -4.50
CA SER A 46 6.73 -1.82 -4.41
C SER A 46 6.46 -0.60 -5.28
N CYS A 47 6.44 0.59 -4.67
CA CYS A 47 6.40 1.86 -5.36
C CYS A 47 7.63 2.70 -5.00
N GLN A 48 8.36 3.17 -6.01
CA GLN A 48 9.49 4.07 -5.83
C GLN A 48 9.11 5.46 -6.32
N LEU A 49 9.18 6.46 -5.44
CA LEU A 49 8.91 7.85 -5.78
C LEU A 49 10.07 8.74 -5.36
N THR A 50 10.24 9.85 -6.07
CA THR A 50 11.16 10.90 -5.66
C THR A 50 10.34 12.05 -5.10
N VAL A 51 10.61 12.43 -3.84
CA VAL A 51 9.96 13.56 -3.19
C VAL A 51 10.46 14.83 -3.85
N SER A 52 9.66 15.40 -4.76
CA SER A 52 9.92 16.71 -5.36
C SER A 52 9.07 17.82 -4.76
N SER A 53 7.99 17.45 -4.06
CA SER A 53 6.94 18.33 -3.54
C SER A 53 6.06 17.50 -2.60
N ASP A 54 5.02 18.09 -2.01
CA ASP A 54 3.97 17.35 -1.29
C ASP A 54 3.35 16.28 -2.22
N ARG A 55 3.43 15.02 -1.80
CA ARG A 55 2.97 13.86 -2.57
C ARG A 55 1.91 13.13 -1.76
N THR A 56 0.84 12.69 -2.43
CA THR A 56 -0.21 11.89 -1.79
C THR A 56 -0.40 10.59 -2.55
N LEU A 57 -0.29 9.48 -1.84
CA LEU A 57 -0.48 8.14 -2.38
C LEU A 57 -1.29 7.30 -1.39
N SER A 58 -1.96 6.28 -1.92
CA SER A 58 -2.84 5.41 -1.14
C SER A 58 -2.63 3.96 -1.54
N ALA A 59 -2.59 3.06 -0.56
CA ALA A 59 -2.58 1.61 -0.77
C ALA A 59 -3.97 1.05 -0.54
N ALA A 60 -4.53 0.39 -1.54
CA ALA A 60 -5.79 -0.34 -1.40
C ALA A 60 -5.51 -1.78 -0.96
N PHE A 61 -6.19 -2.21 0.10
CA PHE A 61 -6.19 -3.60 0.56
C PHE A 61 -7.62 -4.13 0.56
N GLY A 62 -7.82 -5.33 0.04
CA GLY A 62 -9.10 -6.03 0.05
C GLY A 62 -9.01 -7.21 1.00
N LEU A 63 -10.06 -7.48 1.77
CA LEU A 63 -10.11 -8.70 2.56
C LEU A 63 -10.13 -9.90 1.63
N THR A 64 -9.21 -10.83 1.82
CA THR A 64 -9.37 -12.20 1.35
C THR A 64 -10.32 -12.85 2.35
N VAL A 65 -11.62 -12.76 2.11
CA VAL A 65 -12.53 -13.68 2.79
C VAL A 65 -12.14 -15.07 2.31
N ASP A 66 -11.44 -15.81 3.16
CA ASP A 66 -11.36 -17.26 3.04
C ASP A 66 -12.81 -17.77 3.10
N PRO A 67 -13.33 -18.43 2.05
CA PRO A 67 -14.73 -18.83 1.99
C PRO A 67 -15.04 -20.03 2.92
N VAL A 68 -14.29 -20.26 3.99
CA VAL A 68 -14.40 -21.46 4.83
C VAL A 68 -15.60 -21.48 5.78
N PHE A 69 -16.52 -20.51 5.70
CA PHE A 69 -17.78 -20.54 6.47
C PHE A 69 -19.05 -20.30 5.64
N ALA A 70 -19.00 -20.47 4.30
CA ALA A 70 -20.20 -20.36 3.46
C ALA A 70 -20.99 -21.68 3.30
N ASP A 71 -20.45 -22.81 3.76
CA ASP A 71 -21.02 -24.14 3.50
C ASP A 71 -21.01 -25.05 4.74
N ASP A 72 -21.72 -24.67 5.82
CA ASP A 72 -22.23 -25.65 6.80
C ASP A 72 -23.39 -25.03 7.60
N PHE A 73 -24.60 -25.11 7.05
CA PHE A 73 -25.84 -25.29 7.83
C PHE A 73 -26.98 -25.67 6.87
N GLU A 74 -27.01 -26.93 6.42
CA GLU A 74 -28.26 -27.60 6.04
C GLU A 74 -28.40 -28.90 6.82
#